data_AF-A0A1U8KTZ6-F1
#
_entry.id   AF-A0A1U8KTZ6-F1
#
_cell.length_a   1.000
_cell.length_b   1.000
_cell.length_c   1.000
_cell.angle_alpha   90.00
_cell.angle_beta   90.00
_cell.angle_gamma   90.00
#
_symmetry.space_group_name_H-M   'P 1'
#
loop_
_entity.id
_entity.type
_entity.pdbx_description
1 polymer ?
#
loop_
_entity_poly.entity_id
_entity_poly.type
_entity_poly.pdbx_seq_one_letter_code
_entity_poly.pdbx_strand_id
1 'polypeptide(L)'
;MVDLCISFVTGLLLAQLNVSDKDKTHPMESKNNNLVLGFVVLAVFLISGVKSWTGEIHGRVVCDVCADSSIGPEDHVLEGAEVAVLCITKSGEVVNYPAFTNSKGIYTVAETMPESEWWDACLARPISSFHDNCNHLGDGSTGIKFTYNHPSGHFHVIRPFVYIYYSYFNLQSKLLGFHWRILKLVGEIMECRAKLYSMGDVGVLESVSLALYLWDMLRTH
;
A
#
# COMPACT_ATOMS: atom_id res chain seq x y z
N MET A 1 3.11 23.27 18.72
CA MET A 1 3.33 23.34 20.20
C MET A 1 4.78 22.99 20.58
N VAL A 2 5.40 22.02 19.89
CA VAL A 2 6.81 21.62 20.11
C VAL A 2 7.81 22.72 19.72
N ASP A 3 7.61 23.37 18.56
CA ASP A 3 8.45 24.51 18.13
C ASP A 3 8.39 25.70 19.08
N LEU A 4 7.22 25.91 19.69
CA LEU A 4 7.02 26.98 20.66
C LEU A 4 7.81 26.68 21.95
N CYS A 5 7.84 25.42 22.40
CA CYS A 5 8.63 25.00 23.56
C CYS A 5 10.14 25.09 23.29
N ILE A 6 10.61 24.61 22.13
CA ILE A 6 12.04 24.67 21.77
C ILE A 6 12.49 26.12 21.64
N SER A 7 11.70 26.98 20.99
CA SER A 7 11.98 28.42 20.87
C SER A 7 11.96 29.14 22.21
N PHE A 8 11.07 28.76 23.12
CA PHE A 8 11.00 29.36 24.46
C PHE A 8 12.20 28.92 25.32
N VAL A 9 12.59 27.65 25.27
CA VAL A 9 13.74 27.12 26.02
C VAL A 9 15.06 27.66 25.47
N THR A 10 15.24 27.73 24.15
CA THR A 10 16.43 28.36 23.54
C THR A 10 16.46 29.86 23.79
N GLY A 11 15.32 30.56 23.71
CA GLY A 11 15.22 31.98 24.04
C GLY A 11 15.53 32.27 25.51
N LEU A 12 15.07 31.42 26.44
CA LEU A 12 15.37 31.55 27.86
C LEU A 12 16.84 31.23 28.18
N LEU A 13 17.42 30.22 27.52
CA LEU A 13 18.84 29.87 27.67
C LEU A 13 19.76 30.98 27.13
N LEU A 14 19.43 31.55 25.97
CA LEU A 14 20.15 32.69 25.38
C LEU A 14 20.01 33.96 26.21
N ALA A 15 18.83 34.22 26.79
CA ALA A 15 18.62 35.35 27.69
C ALA A 15 19.48 35.25 28.96
N GLN A 16 19.70 34.05 29.50
CA GLN A 16 20.51 33.85 30.71
C GLN A 16 22.02 33.90 30.43
N LEU A 17 22.49 33.41 29.27
CA LEU A 17 23.90 33.57 28.88
C LEU A 17 24.28 35.06 28.70
N ASN A 18 23.35 35.89 28.20
CA ASN A 18 23.57 37.34 28.06
C ASN A 18 23.53 38.10 29.41
N VAL A 19 22.93 37.53 30.45
CA VAL A 19 22.90 38.14 31.80
C VAL A 19 24.19 37.86 32.58
N SER A 20 24.95 36.82 32.22
CA SER A 20 26.15 36.40 32.97
C SER A 20 27.41 37.27 32.74
N ASP A 21 27.40 38.25 31.83
CA ASP A 21 28.59 39.08 31.52
C ASP A 21 28.57 40.48 32.17
N LYS A 22 27.58 40.77 33.04
CA LYS A 22 27.50 42.06 33.75
C LYS A 22 27.23 41.90 35.25
N ASP A 23 28.18 41.36 36.00
CA ASP A 23 28.57 41.94 37.30
C ASP A 23 29.80 41.22 37.87
N LYS A 24 30.82 41.98 38.28
CA LYS A 24 31.98 41.46 39.04
C LYS A 24 31.94 42.07 40.44
N THR A 25 31.12 41.49 41.33
CA THR A 25 31.32 41.64 42.78
C THR A 25 30.75 40.44 43.55
N HIS A 26 31.62 39.68 44.23
CA HIS A 26 31.31 38.55 45.14
C HIS A 26 30.84 39.09 46.52
N PRO A 27 29.99 38.39 47.32
CA PRO A 27 30.23 37.00 47.73
C PRO A 27 29.04 36.02 47.67
N MET A 28 29.41 34.75 47.50
CA MET A 28 28.69 33.49 47.74
C MET A 28 27.19 33.53 48.07
N GLU A 29 26.34 33.43 47.04
CA GLU A 29 25.04 32.76 47.11
C GLU A 29 24.68 32.21 45.70
N SER A 30 25.37 31.16 45.24
CA SER A 30 25.31 30.77 43.81
C SER A 30 25.36 29.25 43.55
N LYS A 31 25.25 28.42 44.60
CA LYS A 31 25.25 26.95 44.39
C LYS A 31 23.86 26.37 44.13
N ASN A 32 22.81 26.98 44.69
CA ASN A 32 21.44 26.46 44.60
C ASN A 32 20.73 26.88 43.30
N ASN A 33 21.01 28.06 42.75
CA ASN A 33 20.30 28.58 41.56
C ASN A 33 20.64 27.78 40.29
N ASN A 34 21.90 27.35 40.14
CA ASN A 34 22.33 26.49 39.02
C ASN A 34 21.77 25.07 39.14
N LEU A 35 21.59 24.57 40.37
CA LEU A 35 20.98 23.27 40.62
C LEU A 35 19.48 23.28 40.31
N VAL A 36 18.77 24.31 40.78
CA VAL A 36 17.34 24.51 40.50
C VAL A 36 17.10 24.69 38.99
N LEU A 37 17.93 25.49 38.32
CA LEU A 37 17.84 25.66 36.87
C LEU A 37 18.10 24.34 36.13
N GLY A 38 19.07 23.54 36.58
CA GLY A 38 19.31 22.19 36.06
C GLY A 38 18.10 21.26 36.22
N PHE A 39 17.44 21.30 37.38
CA PHE A 39 16.20 20.54 37.61
C PHE A 39 15.03 21.04 36.76
N VAL A 40 14.90 22.34 36.54
CA VAL A 40 13.85 22.91 35.68
C VAL A 40 14.07 22.52 34.21
N VAL A 41 15.30 22.61 33.71
CA VAL A 41 15.64 22.16 32.34
C VAL A 41 15.40 20.66 32.19
N LEU A 42 15.89 19.84 33.14
CA LEU A 42 15.67 18.39 33.13
C LEU A 42 14.19 18.05 33.21
N ALA A 43 13.42 18.72 34.07
CA ALA A 43 11.98 18.53 34.16
C ALA A 43 11.31 18.86 32.83
N VAL A 44 11.58 20.02 32.22
CA VAL A 44 11.03 20.42 30.91
C VAL A 44 11.35 19.40 29.82
N PHE A 45 12.56 18.85 29.77
CA PHE A 45 12.94 17.78 28.85
C PHE A 45 12.17 16.48 29.10
N LEU A 46 11.86 16.14 30.36
CA LEU A 46 11.11 14.93 30.69
C LEU A 46 9.60 15.05 30.38
N ILE A 47 9.02 16.25 30.43
CA ILE A 47 7.60 16.48 30.07
C ILE A 47 7.40 16.69 28.57
N SER A 48 8.46 17.01 27.81
CA SER A 48 8.40 17.17 26.35
C SER A 48 8.60 15.84 25.61
N GLY A 49 7.88 14.80 26.04
CA GLY A 49 7.77 13.56 25.28
C GLY A 49 7.06 13.81 23.95
N VAL A 50 7.77 13.63 22.83
CA VAL A 50 7.13 13.59 21.51
C VAL A 50 6.31 12.31 21.46
N LYS A 51 4.98 12.46 21.48
CA LYS A 51 4.10 11.32 21.24
C LYS A 51 4.20 10.95 19.77
N SER A 52 4.56 9.69 19.53
CA SER A 52 4.68 9.13 18.20
C SER A 52 3.49 8.23 17.91
N TRP A 53 3.09 8.24 16.65
CA TRP A 53 2.06 7.41 16.08
C TRP A 53 2.67 6.54 14.97
N THR A 54 2.31 5.26 14.95
CA THR A 54 2.73 4.30 13.94
C THR A 54 1.51 3.78 13.21
N GLY A 55 1.51 3.91 11.88
CA GLY A 55 0.46 3.41 11.00
C GLY A 55 0.99 2.35 10.06
N GLU A 56 0.15 1.38 9.73
CA GLU A 56 0.46 0.30 8.80
C GLU A 56 -0.68 0.13 7.79
N ILE A 57 -0.34 -0.09 6.53
CA ILE A 57 -1.30 -0.34 5.46
C ILE A 57 -0.88 -1.62 4.74
N HIS A 58 -1.80 -2.57 4.68
CA HIS A 58 -1.62 -3.83 3.97
C HIS A 58 -2.57 -3.89 2.78
N GLY A 59 -2.10 -4.45 1.67
CA GLY A 59 -2.97 -4.84 0.58
C GLY A 59 -2.40 -6.00 -0.19
N ARG A 60 -3.16 -6.47 -1.18
CA ARG A 60 -2.81 -7.65 -1.97
C ARG A 60 -2.95 -7.34 -3.46
N VAL A 61 -2.10 -7.95 -4.27
CA VAL A 61 -2.19 -7.90 -5.74
C VAL A 61 -2.34 -9.31 -6.29
N VAL A 62 -3.26 -9.48 -7.22
CA VAL A 62 -3.69 -10.77 -7.77
C VAL A 62 -3.78 -10.68 -9.29
N CYS A 63 -3.45 -11.76 -9.98
CA CYS A 63 -3.78 -11.93 -11.39
C CYS A 63 -5.08 -12.71 -11.55
N ASP A 64 -6.07 -12.07 -12.17
CA ASP A 64 -7.32 -12.66 -12.65
C ASP A 64 -7.03 -13.39 -13.97
N VAL A 65 -6.90 -14.71 -13.89
CA VAL A 65 -6.54 -15.58 -15.01
C VAL A 65 -7.71 -15.77 -15.96
N CYS A 66 -8.94 -15.81 -15.44
CA CYS A 66 -10.15 -15.95 -16.24
C CYS A 66 -10.56 -14.64 -16.94
N ALA A 67 -9.98 -13.49 -16.54
CA ALA A 67 -10.36 -12.15 -16.98
C ALA A 67 -11.85 -11.82 -16.70
N ASP A 68 -12.41 -12.36 -15.62
CA ASP A 68 -13.83 -12.22 -15.25
C ASP A 68 -14.08 -11.11 -14.20
N SER A 69 -13.02 -10.42 -13.77
CA SER A 69 -13.01 -9.36 -12.76
C SER A 69 -13.42 -9.82 -11.36
N SER A 70 -13.42 -11.12 -11.10
CA SER A 70 -13.59 -11.70 -9.77
C SER A 70 -12.27 -12.31 -9.28
N ILE A 71 -12.21 -12.72 -8.00
CA ILE A 71 -11.06 -13.46 -7.47
C ILE A 71 -11.51 -14.90 -7.25
N GLY A 72 -11.12 -15.77 -8.17
CA GLY A 72 -11.39 -17.20 -8.15
C GLY A 72 -10.27 -18.03 -7.52
N PRO A 73 -10.49 -19.34 -7.31
CA PRO A 73 -9.46 -20.27 -6.85
C PRO A 73 -8.30 -20.48 -7.84
N GLU A 74 -8.52 -20.21 -9.12
CA GLU A 74 -7.53 -20.24 -10.20
C GLU A 74 -6.59 -19.02 -10.23
N ASP A 75 -6.99 -17.95 -9.56
CA ASP A 75 -6.23 -16.72 -9.53
C ASP A 75 -5.07 -16.81 -8.56
N HIS A 76 -3.94 -16.26 -8.98
CA HIS A 76 -2.71 -16.35 -8.23
C HIS A 76 -2.20 -14.97 -7.82
N VAL A 77 -1.41 -14.98 -6.76
CA VAL A 77 -0.75 -13.78 -6.24
C VAL A 77 0.34 -13.31 -7.18
N LEU A 78 0.48 -12.00 -7.33
CA LEU A 78 1.59 -11.42 -8.07
C LEU A 78 2.67 -10.98 -7.08
N GLU A 79 3.83 -11.62 -7.13
CA GLU A 79 5.03 -11.22 -6.40
C GLU A 79 5.76 -10.08 -7.13
N GLY A 80 6.36 -9.15 -6.40
CA GLY A 80 7.10 -8.04 -6.99
C GLY A 80 6.25 -7.02 -7.78
N ALA A 81 4.92 -7.10 -7.71
CA ALA A 81 4.04 -6.09 -8.28
C ALA A 81 4.21 -4.75 -7.54
N GLU A 82 4.24 -3.66 -8.30
CA GLU A 82 4.49 -2.31 -7.81
C GLU A 82 3.18 -1.58 -7.48
N VAL A 83 3.14 -0.99 -6.29
CA VAL A 83 2.01 -0.23 -5.76
C VAL A 83 2.53 1.08 -5.18
N ALA A 84 1.77 2.15 -5.33
CA ALA A 84 2.06 3.42 -4.66
C ALA A 84 0.92 3.75 -3.69
N VAL A 85 1.26 4.15 -2.47
CA VAL A 85 0.32 4.70 -1.50
C VAL A 85 0.65 6.17 -1.29
N LEU A 86 -0.27 7.03 -1.68
CA LEU A 86 -0.15 8.48 -1.49
C LEU A 86 -1.00 8.86 -0.28
N CYS A 87 -0.39 9.40 0.76
CA CYS A 87 -1.10 9.85 1.96
C CYS A 87 -0.96 11.35 2.14
N ILE A 88 -2.01 11.98 2.67
CA ILE A 88 -2.03 13.37 3.11
C ILE A 88 -1.99 13.34 4.63
N THR A 89 -1.05 14.04 5.24
CA THR A 89 -0.96 14.22 6.70
C THR A 89 -2.01 15.23 7.19
N LYS A 90 -2.25 15.31 8.50
CA LYS A 90 -3.14 16.34 9.05
C LYS A 90 -2.69 17.78 8.77
N SER A 91 -1.40 18.04 8.57
CA SER A 91 -0.89 19.36 8.18
C SER A 91 -1.08 19.66 6.68
N GLY A 92 -1.47 18.66 5.88
CA GLY A 92 -1.67 18.78 4.44
C GLY A 92 -0.43 18.42 3.60
N GLU A 93 0.61 17.86 4.21
CA GLU A 93 1.76 17.32 3.48
C GLU A 93 1.36 16.06 2.71
N VAL A 94 1.78 15.96 1.45
CA VAL A 94 1.54 14.78 0.60
C VAL A 94 2.79 13.91 0.59
N VAL A 95 2.68 12.68 1.07
CA VAL A 95 3.77 11.70 1.12
C VAL A 95 3.46 10.54 0.18
N ASN A 96 4.48 10.09 -0.57
CA ASN A 96 4.36 8.99 -1.54
C ASN A 96 5.20 7.79 -1.10
N TYR A 97 4.55 6.67 -0.83
CA TYR A 97 5.17 5.42 -0.42
C TYR A 97 5.12 4.40 -1.57
N PRO A 98 6.23 4.17 -2.30
CA PRO A 98 6.34 3.04 -3.21
C PRO A 98 6.47 1.73 -2.41
N ALA A 99 5.78 0.70 -2.85
CA ALA A 99 5.81 -0.63 -2.24
C ALA A 99 5.78 -1.72 -3.30
N PHE A 100 6.36 -2.86 -2.96
CA PHE A 100 6.36 -4.06 -3.79
C PHE A 100 5.71 -5.21 -3.03
N THR A 101 5.02 -6.08 -3.76
CA THR A 101 4.44 -7.28 -3.15
C THR A 101 5.47 -8.35 -2.87
N ASN A 102 5.28 -9.09 -1.77
CA ASN A 102 6.07 -10.28 -1.45
C ASN A 102 5.54 -11.54 -2.16
N SER A 103 6.11 -12.71 -1.86
CA SER A 103 5.70 -14.02 -2.40
C SER A 103 4.25 -14.44 -2.10
N LYS A 104 3.56 -13.76 -1.17
CA LYS A 104 2.12 -13.93 -0.90
C LYS A 104 1.27 -12.89 -1.64
N GLY A 105 1.86 -12.07 -2.50
CA GLY A 105 1.23 -10.96 -3.19
C GLY A 105 0.87 -9.79 -2.27
N ILE A 106 1.43 -9.73 -1.06
CA ILE A 106 1.08 -8.71 -0.05
C ILE A 106 2.11 -7.58 -0.11
N TYR A 107 1.63 -6.34 -0.19
CA TYR A 107 2.44 -5.15 0.02
C TYR A 107 2.13 -4.53 1.38
N THR A 108 3.15 -3.95 2.01
CA THR A 108 3.06 -3.28 3.31
C THR A 108 3.68 -1.90 3.22
N VAL A 109 2.97 -0.89 3.71
CA VAL A 109 3.49 0.46 3.96
C VAL A 109 3.37 0.72 5.46
N ALA A 110 4.48 1.10 6.09
CA ALA A 110 4.52 1.42 7.51
C ALA A 110 5.30 2.70 7.71
N GLU A 111 4.82 3.57 8.59
CA GLU A 111 5.50 4.81 8.93
C GLU A 111 5.31 5.15 10.40
N THR A 112 6.33 5.75 11.01
CA THR A 112 6.29 6.26 12.37
C THR A 112 6.49 7.76 12.35
N MET A 113 5.49 8.51 12.78
CA MET A 113 5.48 9.97 12.71
C MET A 113 4.99 10.59 14.04
N PRO A 114 5.13 11.92 14.25
CA PRO A 114 4.51 12.58 15.39
C PRO A 114 2.98 12.44 15.38
N GLU A 115 2.36 12.32 16.55
CA GLU A 115 0.89 12.14 16.66
C GLU A 115 0.10 13.31 16.05
N SER A 116 0.68 14.52 15.98
CA SER A 116 0.05 15.67 15.31
C SER A 116 0.03 15.56 13.78
N GLU A 117 0.87 14.71 13.21
CA GLU A 117 1.14 14.63 11.77
C GLU A 117 0.70 13.29 11.14
N TRP A 118 -0.03 12.45 11.90
CA TRP A 118 -0.57 11.19 11.39
C TRP A 118 -1.36 11.34 10.08
N TRP A 119 -1.45 10.24 9.33
CA TRP A 119 -2.18 10.20 8.07
C TRP A 119 -3.65 10.59 8.25
N ASP A 120 -4.15 11.51 7.42
CA ASP A 120 -5.56 11.90 7.36
C ASP A 120 -6.32 11.04 6.33
N ALA A 121 -5.85 11.07 5.08
CA ALA A 121 -6.42 10.31 3.99
C ALA A 121 -5.34 9.77 3.07
N CYS A 122 -5.59 8.60 2.50
CA CYS A 122 -4.65 7.93 1.61
C CYS A 122 -5.34 7.46 0.32
N LEU A 123 -4.55 7.31 -0.73
CA LEU A 123 -4.90 6.72 -2.01
C LEU A 123 -3.88 5.64 -2.32
N ALA A 124 -4.29 4.38 -2.24
CA ALA A 124 -3.51 3.26 -2.75
C ALA A 124 -3.82 3.08 -4.24
N ARG A 125 -2.80 2.94 -5.08
CA ARG A 125 -2.97 2.67 -6.51
C ARG A 125 -1.95 1.64 -7.01
N PRO A 126 -2.36 0.73 -7.90
CA PRO A 126 -1.42 -0.14 -8.58
C PRO A 126 -0.62 0.70 -9.59
N ILE A 127 0.67 0.38 -9.76
CA ILE A 127 1.56 1.07 -10.70
C ILE A 127 1.89 0.15 -11.86
N SER A 128 2.50 -1.00 -11.57
CA SER A 128 2.98 -1.91 -12.60
C SER A 128 3.01 -3.35 -12.09
N SER A 129 2.91 -4.28 -13.04
CA SER A 129 3.19 -5.69 -12.82
C SER A 129 4.23 -6.12 -13.85
N PHE A 130 5.26 -6.81 -13.38
CA PHE A 130 6.35 -7.32 -14.22
C PHE A 130 6.06 -8.70 -14.82
N HIS A 131 4.81 -9.19 -14.68
CA HIS A 131 4.39 -10.48 -15.23
C HIS A 131 3.85 -10.29 -16.64
N ASP A 132 4.46 -10.96 -17.63
CA ASP A 132 4.21 -10.77 -19.06
C ASP A 132 2.72 -10.78 -19.44
N ASN A 133 1.97 -11.73 -18.88
CA ASN A 133 0.57 -11.91 -19.22
C ASN A 133 -0.40 -11.29 -18.22
N CYS A 134 0.07 -10.74 -17.09
CA CYS A 134 -0.76 -10.16 -16.02
C CYS A 134 -0.37 -8.69 -15.77
N ASN A 135 -0.42 -7.87 -16.81
CA ASN A 135 0.05 -6.48 -16.80
C ASN A 135 -1.03 -5.44 -17.10
N HIS A 136 -2.24 -5.87 -17.48
CA HIS A 136 -3.36 -4.98 -17.73
C HIS A 136 -4.21 -4.81 -16.47
N LEU A 137 -4.44 -3.56 -16.07
CA LEU A 137 -5.38 -3.26 -15.00
C LEU A 137 -6.81 -3.48 -15.49
N GLY A 138 -7.64 -4.15 -14.68
CA GLY A 138 -9.07 -4.22 -14.98
C GLY A 138 -9.71 -2.83 -14.92
N ASP A 139 -10.78 -2.63 -15.70
CA ASP A 139 -11.49 -1.35 -15.95
C ASP A 139 -11.96 -0.60 -14.67
N GLY A 140 -11.82 -1.18 -13.47
CA GLY A 140 -12.25 -0.61 -12.20
C GLY A 140 -11.16 -0.25 -11.18
N SER A 141 -9.86 -0.35 -11.49
CA SER A 141 -8.78 -0.30 -10.47
C SER A 141 -7.86 0.94 -10.52
N THR A 142 -8.41 2.13 -10.78
CA THR A 142 -7.63 3.39 -10.79
C THR A 142 -7.04 3.79 -9.43
N GLY A 143 -7.51 3.17 -8.35
CA GLY A 143 -7.01 3.34 -6.99
C GLY A 143 -8.13 3.26 -5.94
N ILE A 144 -7.75 3.07 -4.68
CA ILE A 144 -8.65 3.00 -3.54
C ILE A 144 -8.31 4.16 -2.61
N LYS A 145 -9.25 5.10 -2.49
CA LYS A 145 -9.19 6.20 -1.53
C LYS A 145 -9.82 5.77 -0.21
N PHE A 146 -9.16 6.07 0.90
CA PHE A 146 -9.63 5.77 2.25
C PHE A 146 -9.13 6.81 3.26
N THR A 147 -9.80 6.91 4.40
CA THR A 147 -9.35 7.71 5.55
C THR A 147 -8.69 6.79 6.57
N TYR A 148 -7.60 7.24 7.18
CA TYR A 148 -6.89 6.45 8.18
C TYR A 148 -7.35 6.87 9.58
N ASN A 149 -8.25 6.08 10.17
CA ASN A 149 -8.84 6.40 11.48
C ASN A 149 -8.41 5.43 12.58
N HIS A 150 -7.38 4.59 12.33
CA HIS A 150 -6.93 3.62 13.33
C HIS A 150 -5.96 4.24 14.34
N PRO A 151 -6.03 3.83 15.62
CA PRO A 151 -5.05 4.23 16.62
C PRO A 151 -3.66 3.66 16.29
N SER A 152 -2.63 4.23 16.92
CA SER A 152 -1.24 3.81 16.74
C SER A 152 -1.07 2.29 16.92
N GLY A 153 -0.26 1.66 16.08
CA GLY A 153 0.06 0.22 16.13
C GLY A 153 -1.00 -0.71 15.54
N HIS A 154 -2.01 -0.17 14.84
CA HIS A 154 -2.98 -0.95 14.08
C HIS A 154 -2.71 -0.82 12.59
N PHE A 155 -3.15 -1.82 11.82
CA PHE A 155 -3.04 -1.82 10.37
C PHE A 155 -4.39 -1.62 9.68
N HIS A 156 -4.37 -0.99 8.52
CA HIS A 156 -5.51 -0.85 7.62
C HIS A 156 -5.37 -1.80 6.43
N VAL A 157 -6.41 -2.57 6.12
CA VAL A 157 -6.38 -3.54 5.00
C VAL A 157 -7.14 -2.98 3.80
N ILE A 158 -6.44 -2.91 2.67
CA ILE A 158 -6.98 -2.47 1.38
C ILE A 158 -7.50 -3.67 0.59
N ARG A 159 -8.63 -3.47 -0.10
CA ARG A 159 -9.16 -4.46 -1.04
C ARG A 159 -8.12 -4.78 -2.11
N PRO A 160 -8.00 -6.03 -2.58
CA PRO A 160 -6.95 -6.38 -3.52
C PRO A 160 -7.03 -5.62 -4.84
N PHE A 161 -5.87 -5.33 -5.43
CA PHE A 161 -5.76 -4.92 -6.83
C PHE A 161 -5.69 -6.15 -7.72
N VAL A 162 -6.41 -6.10 -8.84
CA VAL A 162 -6.56 -7.22 -9.77
C VAL A 162 -6.04 -6.81 -11.14
N TYR A 163 -5.01 -7.51 -11.59
CA TYR A 163 -4.51 -7.45 -12.97
C TYR A 163 -5.20 -8.53 -13.79
N ILE A 164 -5.62 -8.19 -15.00
CA ILE A 164 -6.26 -9.11 -15.93
C ILE A 164 -5.19 -9.84 -16.75
N TYR A 165 -5.36 -11.15 -16.86
CA TYR A 165 -4.58 -11.97 -17.75
C TYR A 165 -4.93 -11.72 -19.22
N TYR A 166 -3.96 -11.30 -20.03
CA TYR A 166 -4.10 -11.17 -21.48
C TYR A 166 -3.24 -12.21 -22.20
N SER A 167 -3.88 -12.96 -23.09
CA SER A 167 -3.24 -13.84 -24.08
C SER A 167 -3.61 -13.36 -25.49
N TYR A 168 -2.77 -13.65 -26.47
CA TYR A 168 -3.03 -13.37 -27.90
C TYR A 168 -4.42 -13.83 -28.38
N PHE A 169 -4.97 -14.89 -27.79
CA PHE A 169 -6.33 -15.37 -28.10
C PHE A 169 -7.44 -14.38 -27.71
N ASN A 170 -7.27 -13.64 -26.61
CA ASN A 170 -8.24 -12.63 -26.13
C ASN A 170 -8.35 -11.41 -27.06
N LEU A 171 -7.34 -11.15 -27.90
CA LEU A 171 -7.37 -10.06 -28.87
C LEU A 171 -8.28 -10.39 -30.06
N GLN A 172 -8.29 -11.66 -30.50
CA GLN A 172 -9.02 -12.11 -31.68
C GLN A 172 -10.53 -12.19 -31.44
N SER A 173 -10.95 -12.52 -30.21
CA SER A 173 -12.37 -12.58 -29.81
C SER A 173 -13.01 -11.19 -29.68
N LYS A 174 -12.29 -10.18 -29.16
CA LYS A 174 -12.79 -8.78 -29.11
C LYS A 174 -12.95 -8.16 -30.50
N LEU A 175 -12.11 -8.53 -31.46
CA LEU A 175 -12.16 -8.02 -32.84
C LEU A 175 -13.35 -8.55 -33.66
N LEU A 176 -13.91 -9.71 -33.31
CA LEU A 176 -14.90 -10.38 -34.14
C LEU A 176 -16.37 -10.11 -33.78
N GLY A 177 -16.68 -9.36 -32.71
CA GLY A 177 -18.00 -8.72 -32.54
C GLY A 177 -19.25 -9.60 -32.68
N PHE A 178 -19.20 -10.90 -32.37
CA PHE A 178 -20.35 -11.79 -32.51
C PHE A 178 -21.22 -11.81 -31.24
N HIS A 179 -22.49 -12.14 -31.41
CA HIS A 179 -23.55 -12.13 -30.38
C HIS A 179 -23.37 -13.29 -29.37
N TRP A 180 -22.72 -13.04 -28.22
CA TRP A 180 -21.99 -14.06 -27.44
C TRP A 180 -22.52 -14.41 -26.03
N ARG A 181 -23.69 -13.95 -25.57
CA ARG A 181 -24.06 -14.10 -24.14
C ARG A 181 -24.08 -15.55 -23.58
N ILE A 182 -24.35 -16.57 -24.39
CA ILE A 182 -24.37 -17.99 -23.95
C ILE A 182 -23.03 -18.70 -24.24
N LEU A 183 -22.39 -18.39 -25.38
CA LEU A 183 -21.06 -18.88 -25.72
C LEU A 183 -19.95 -18.31 -24.83
N LYS A 184 -20.16 -17.11 -24.27
CA LYS A 184 -19.24 -16.45 -23.33
C LYS A 184 -19.14 -17.23 -22.03
N LEU A 185 -20.27 -17.65 -21.45
CA LEU A 185 -20.28 -18.48 -20.25
C LEU A 185 -19.67 -19.87 -20.46
N VAL A 186 -20.00 -20.54 -21.56
CA VAL A 186 -19.42 -21.87 -21.87
C VAL A 186 -17.94 -21.77 -22.25
N GLY A 187 -17.57 -20.70 -22.96
CA GLY A 187 -16.20 -20.39 -23.36
C GLY A 187 -15.33 -19.98 -22.19
N GLU A 188 -15.77 -19.10 -21.29
CA GLU A 188 -15.06 -18.68 -20.08
C GLU A 188 -14.77 -19.89 -19.17
N ILE A 189 -15.74 -20.78 -18.99
CA ILE A 189 -15.57 -22.00 -18.19
C ILE A 189 -14.58 -22.99 -18.83
N MET A 190 -14.63 -23.17 -20.16
CA MET A 190 -13.72 -24.10 -20.85
C MET A 190 -12.32 -23.52 -21.08
N GLU A 191 -12.21 -22.20 -21.32
CA GLU A 191 -10.97 -21.51 -21.61
C GLU A 191 -10.16 -21.23 -20.35
N CYS A 192 -10.82 -20.94 -19.22
CA CYS A 192 -10.11 -20.83 -17.95
C CYS A 192 -9.56 -22.18 -17.49
N ARG A 193 -10.31 -23.28 -17.70
CA ARG A 193 -9.78 -24.65 -17.57
C ARG A 193 -8.62 -24.91 -18.53
N ALA A 194 -8.74 -24.57 -19.81
CA ALA A 194 -7.67 -24.76 -20.81
C ALA A 194 -6.37 -23.99 -20.49
N LYS A 195 -6.48 -22.77 -19.97
CA LYS A 195 -5.31 -21.94 -19.58
C LYS A 195 -4.59 -22.49 -18.35
N LEU A 196 -5.32 -23.05 -17.38
CA LEU A 196 -4.74 -23.82 -16.28
C LEU A 196 -3.94 -25.03 -16.79
N TYR A 197 -4.40 -25.74 -17.83
CA TYR A 197 -3.69 -26.89 -18.41
C TYR A 197 -2.39 -26.51 -19.13
N SER A 198 -2.25 -25.27 -19.64
CA SER A 198 -1.06 -24.80 -20.36
C SER A 198 0.11 -24.41 -19.43
N MET A 199 -0.13 -24.20 -18.14
CA MET A 199 0.88 -23.72 -17.19
C MET A 199 1.63 -24.85 -16.45
N GLY A 200 1.31 -26.12 -16.72
CA GLY A 200 2.20 -27.26 -16.41
C GLY A 200 1.51 -28.53 -15.93
N ASP A 201 1.14 -29.43 -16.86
CA ASP A 201 1.21 -30.88 -16.61
C ASP A 201 1.25 -31.68 -17.92
N VAL A 202 2.34 -32.41 -18.14
CA VAL A 202 2.62 -33.20 -19.35
C VAL A 202 1.93 -34.56 -19.20
N GLY A 203 0.62 -34.62 -19.46
CA GLY A 203 -0.08 -35.88 -19.21
C GLY A 203 -1.49 -36.06 -19.75
N VAL A 204 -2.03 -35.22 -20.64
CA VAL A 204 -3.40 -35.49 -21.15
C VAL A 204 -3.62 -34.99 -22.58
N LEU A 205 -2.93 -35.59 -23.55
CA LEU A 205 -3.23 -35.39 -24.99
C LEU A 205 -4.59 -35.99 -25.42
N GLU A 206 -5.22 -36.83 -24.59
CA GLU A 206 -6.49 -37.51 -24.94
C GLU A 206 -7.76 -36.69 -24.63
N SER A 207 -7.75 -35.80 -23.64
CA SER A 207 -8.96 -35.06 -23.24
C SER A 207 -9.24 -33.83 -24.12
N VAL A 208 -8.20 -33.21 -24.68
CA VAL A 208 -8.33 -32.09 -25.64
C VAL A 208 -8.91 -32.57 -26.97
N SER A 209 -8.55 -33.79 -27.38
CA SER A 209 -9.12 -34.41 -28.58
C SER A 209 -10.63 -34.63 -28.44
N LEU A 210 -11.08 -35.09 -27.27
CA LEU A 210 -12.50 -35.31 -26.95
C LEU A 210 -13.31 -34.00 -26.88
N ALA A 211 -12.73 -32.94 -26.33
CA ALA A 211 -13.38 -31.62 -26.27
C ALA A 211 -13.50 -30.95 -27.65
N LEU A 212 -12.47 -31.07 -28.50
CA LEU A 212 -12.52 -30.64 -29.89
C LEU A 212 -13.52 -31.48 -30.70
N TYR A 213 -13.61 -32.79 -30.44
CA TYR A 213 -14.58 -33.68 -31.08
C TYR A 213 -16.02 -33.32 -30.71
N LEU A 214 -16.28 -33.02 -29.43
CA LEU A 214 -17.58 -32.57 -28.95
C LEU A 214 -17.95 -31.18 -29.49
N TRP A 215 -16.96 -30.28 -29.65
CA TRP A 215 -17.15 -28.97 -30.26
C TRP A 215 -17.51 -29.06 -31.76
N ASP A 216 -16.87 -29.96 -32.52
CA ASP A 216 -17.21 -30.18 -33.92
C ASP A 216 -18.57 -30.91 -34.10
N MET A 217 -18.94 -31.79 -33.16
CA MET A 217 -20.27 -32.42 -33.12
C MET A 217 -21.39 -31.40 -32.85
N LEU A 218 -21.15 -30.43 -31.96
CA LEU A 218 -22.13 -29.38 -31.63
C LEU A 218 -22.20 -28.28 -32.71
N ARG A 219 -21.20 -28.19 -33.59
CA ARG A 219 -21.18 -27.27 -34.75
C ARG A 219 -21.99 -27.78 -35.94
N THR A 220 -22.26 -29.08 -36.01
CA THR A 220 -22.88 -29.73 -37.18
C THR A 220 -24.39 -29.95 -37.07
N HIS A 221 -25.05 -29.39 -36.03
CA HIS A 221 -26.50 -29.40 -35.88
C HIS A 221 -27.08 -28.00 -35.66
#